data_AF-C1MX14-F1
#
_entry.id   AF-C1MX14-F1
#
_cell.length_a   1.000
_cell.length_b   1.000
_cell.length_c   1.000
_cell.angle_alpha   90.00
_cell.angle_beta   90.00
_cell.angle_gamma   90.00
#
_symmetry.space_group_name_H-M   'P 1'
#
loop_
_entity.id
_entity.type
_entity.pdbx_description
1 polymer ?
#
loop_
_entity_poly.entity_id
_entity_poly.type
_entity_poly.pdbx_seq_one_letter_code
_entity_poly.pdbx_strand_id
1 'polypeptide(L)'
;MHAAAAAARAVQAAPTTSCLRRVHRRSTARSPHGQWWTAVPTDETSEALAILFANDGVRRALVATLELSVERCIERYHDEGMKEPLERWLATTLGDNLAANAGDASPFTPSGMLGKVLRETSSSHDAVAAALGAELKRRFKSRHRTLRDGHVCVTWRGKHTSLSTRSMAITLDISAALAQDEDDFAATMERIRAVDTR
;
A
#
# COMPACT_ATOMS: atom_id res chain seq x y z
N MET A 1 3.63 7.95 77.96
CA MET A 1 5.07 8.09 77.68
C MET A 1 5.26 8.04 76.17
N HIS A 2 5.96 9.05 75.61
CA HIS A 2 6.59 9.22 74.28
C HIS A 2 5.98 8.52 73.03
N ALA A 3 5.48 9.21 71.99
CA ALA A 3 6.13 10.09 71.01
C ALA A 3 7.19 9.42 70.10
N ALA A 4 6.99 9.53 68.77
CA ALA A 4 7.96 9.53 67.64
C ALA A 4 7.44 8.65 66.46
N ALA A 5 6.98 9.20 65.34
CA ALA A 5 7.68 9.94 64.27
C ALA A 5 8.27 9.04 63.17
N ALA A 6 7.73 9.24 61.96
CA ALA A 6 8.36 9.31 60.64
C ALA A 6 9.64 8.50 60.34
N ALA A 7 9.62 7.80 59.20
CA ALA A 7 10.55 8.08 58.10
C ALA A 7 10.24 7.19 56.89
N ALA A 8 9.68 7.80 55.84
CA ALA A 8 9.93 7.35 54.49
C ALA A 8 11.39 7.63 54.15
N ARG A 9 12.14 6.65 53.66
CA ARG A 9 13.42 6.90 52.99
C ARG A 9 13.77 5.82 51.98
N ALA A 10 13.95 6.28 50.75
CA ALA A 10 14.47 5.57 49.59
C ALA A 10 15.98 5.30 49.72
N VAL A 11 16.45 4.18 49.15
CA VAL A 11 17.84 3.93 48.71
C VAL A 11 17.77 2.93 47.53
N GLN A 12 17.85 3.42 46.29
CA GLN A 12 19.00 3.40 45.38
C GLN A 12 19.40 2.01 44.86
N ALA A 13 19.20 1.80 43.55
CA ALA A 13 20.10 1.03 42.70
C ALA A 13 20.51 1.93 41.53
N ALA A 14 21.81 2.22 41.46
CA ALA A 14 22.42 3.05 40.43
C ALA A 14 22.59 2.26 39.12
N PRO A 15 22.31 2.85 37.95
CA PRO A 15 22.86 2.37 36.70
C PRO A 15 24.20 3.07 36.41
N THR A 16 25.23 2.26 36.19
CA THR A 16 26.55 2.69 35.73
C THR A 16 26.51 3.28 34.32
N THR A 17 27.15 4.45 34.21
CA THR A 17 27.63 5.23 33.05
C THR A 17 28.06 4.39 31.85
N SER A 18 27.52 4.65 30.66
CA SER A 18 27.92 5.67 29.66
C SER A 18 29.12 5.27 28.79
N CYS A 19 28.84 5.06 27.49
CA CYS A 19 29.65 5.55 26.38
C CYS A 19 28.73 6.01 25.22
N LEU A 20 28.53 7.34 25.16
CA LEU A 20 28.37 8.24 24.01
C LEU A 20 28.70 7.58 22.65
N ARG A 21 27.98 7.74 21.54
CA ARG A 21 27.58 8.95 20.77
C ARG A 21 26.91 8.37 19.50
N ARG A 22 25.80 8.86 18.95
CA ARG A 22 25.77 10.04 18.10
C ARG A 22 24.31 10.40 17.83
N VAL A 23 23.98 11.62 18.20
CA VAL A 23 22.73 12.31 17.90
C VAL A 23 22.55 12.41 16.37
N HIS A 24 21.45 11.87 15.85
CA HIS A 24 20.82 12.38 14.62
C HIS A 24 19.48 12.99 14.99
N ARG A 25 19.57 14.18 15.58
CA ARG A 25 18.48 15.13 15.70
C ARG A 25 18.24 15.69 14.30
N ARG A 26 17.48 14.99 13.46
CA ARG A 26 16.89 15.61 12.28
C ARG A 26 15.69 16.42 12.74
N SER A 27 15.93 17.72 12.79
CA SER A 27 14.95 18.80 12.82
C SER A 27 13.69 18.41 12.03
N THR A 28 12.61 18.13 12.76
CA THR A 28 11.25 18.22 12.22
C THR A 28 10.89 19.70 12.16
N ALA A 29 11.35 20.37 11.11
CA ALA A 29 10.72 21.61 10.70
C ALA A 29 9.26 21.27 10.37
N ARG A 30 8.35 21.71 11.24
CA ARG A 30 6.90 21.66 11.01
C ARG A 30 6.59 22.41 9.72
N SER A 31 6.26 21.69 8.66
CA SER A 31 5.57 22.27 7.51
C SER A 31 4.15 22.68 7.95
N PRO A 32 3.71 23.94 7.75
CA PRO A 32 2.39 24.41 8.19
C PRO A 32 1.20 23.87 7.40
N HIS A 33 1.39 22.97 6.43
CA HIS A 33 0.33 22.43 5.60
C HIS A 33 0.42 20.90 5.55
N GLY A 34 -0.72 20.24 5.77
CA GLY A 34 -0.87 18.80 6.02
C GLY A 34 -0.28 17.88 4.96
N GLN A 35 1.02 17.59 5.10
CA GLN A 35 1.70 16.55 4.34
C GLN A 35 1.56 15.24 5.14
N TRP A 36 0.63 14.39 4.70
CA TRP A 36 0.20 13.17 5.40
C TRP A 36 0.86 11.90 4.87
N TRP A 37 1.91 12.04 4.05
CA TRP A 37 2.64 10.89 3.50
C TRP A 37 4.12 10.90 3.89
N THR A 38 4.59 9.79 4.42
CA THR A 38 6.01 9.45 4.54
C THR A 38 6.44 8.58 3.36
N ALA A 39 7.69 8.71 2.92
CA ALA A 39 8.29 7.77 1.96
C ALA A 39 8.65 6.49 2.72
N VAL A 40 8.25 5.33 2.20
CA VAL A 40 8.64 4.02 2.74
C VAL A 40 9.97 3.63 2.06
N PRO A 41 11.00 3.17 2.79
CA PRO A 41 12.24 2.68 2.19
C PRO A 41 11.99 1.42 1.34
N THR A 42 12.62 1.31 0.17
CA THR A 42 12.22 0.38 -0.91
C THR A 42 13.28 -0.60 -1.41
N ASP A 43 14.51 -0.63 -0.88
CA ASP A 43 15.62 -1.24 -1.63
C ASP A 43 15.72 -2.78 -1.52
N GLU A 44 15.25 -3.42 -0.44
CA GLU A 44 15.32 -4.90 -0.30
C GLU A 44 14.09 -5.62 -0.88
N THR A 45 12.95 -4.93 -0.97
CA THR A 45 11.65 -5.50 -1.41
C THR A 45 11.61 -5.79 -2.91
N SER A 46 12.49 -5.16 -3.70
CA SER A 46 12.42 -5.15 -5.17
C SER A 46 12.99 -6.41 -5.83
N GLU A 47 13.95 -7.09 -5.23
CA GLU A 47 14.68 -8.18 -5.90
C GLU A 47 13.85 -9.48 -5.94
N ALA A 48 13.19 -9.83 -4.84
CA ALA A 48 12.31 -11.01 -4.78
C ALA A 48 11.10 -10.88 -5.72
N LEU A 49 10.55 -9.67 -5.86
CA LEU A 49 9.47 -9.41 -6.83
C LEU A 49 9.99 -9.49 -8.27
N ALA A 50 11.19 -8.98 -8.56
CA ALA A 50 11.75 -9.00 -9.91
C ALA A 50 11.89 -10.44 -10.46
N ILE A 51 12.32 -11.39 -9.62
CA ILE A 51 12.43 -12.81 -10.00
C ILE A 51 11.06 -13.39 -10.37
N LEU A 52 10.02 -13.07 -9.59
CA LEU A 52 8.67 -13.54 -9.85
C LEU A 52 8.08 -12.94 -11.14
N PHE A 53 8.34 -11.66 -11.39
CA PHE A 53 7.85 -10.96 -12.59
C PHE A 53 8.60 -11.32 -13.88
N ALA A 54 9.77 -11.96 -13.79
CA ALA A 54 10.55 -12.44 -14.93
C ALA A 54 9.90 -13.63 -15.66
N ASN A 55 9.04 -14.40 -15.00
CA ASN A 55 8.28 -15.48 -15.63
C ASN A 55 6.91 -14.96 -16.11
N ASP A 56 6.67 -14.98 -17.42
CA ASP A 56 5.44 -14.47 -18.04
C ASP A 56 4.14 -15.11 -17.52
N GLY A 57 4.18 -16.40 -17.17
CA GLY A 57 3.04 -17.12 -16.59
C GLY A 57 2.72 -16.63 -15.18
N VAL A 58 3.77 -16.52 -14.36
CA VAL A 58 3.69 -16.02 -12.98
C VAL A 58 3.29 -14.55 -12.96
N ARG A 59 3.88 -13.72 -13.83
CA ARG A 59 3.55 -12.29 -13.96
C ARG A 59 2.06 -12.09 -14.21
N ARG A 60 1.47 -12.78 -15.20
CA ARG A 60 0.04 -12.64 -15.50
C ARG A 60 -0.85 -13.06 -14.33
N ALA A 61 -0.48 -14.14 -13.64
CA ALA A 61 -1.22 -14.61 -12.48
C ALA A 61 -1.10 -13.63 -11.28
N LEU A 62 0.07 -13.01 -11.10
CA LEU A 62 0.28 -11.97 -10.09
C LEU A 62 -0.52 -10.70 -10.41
N VAL A 63 -0.53 -10.25 -11.67
CA VAL A 63 -1.35 -9.10 -12.09
C VAL A 63 -2.83 -9.36 -11.78
N ALA A 64 -3.37 -10.52 -12.18
CA ALA A 64 -4.75 -10.89 -11.85
C ALA A 64 -5.02 -10.95 -10.34
N THR A 65 -4.04 -11.40 -9.54
CA THR A 65 -4.13 -11.41 -8.08
C THR A 65 -4.17 -9.99 -7.49
N LEU A 66 -3.37 -9.07 -8.05
CA LEU A 66 -3.35 -7.66 -7.68
C LEU A 66 -4.66 -6.96 -8.06
N GLU A 67 -5.19 -7.21 -9.25
CA GLU A 67 -6.50 -6.68 -9.67
C GLU A 67 -7.60 -7.11 -8.70
N LEU A 68 -7.67 -8.41 -8.38
CA LEU A 68 -8.64 -8.93 -7.41
C LEU A 68 -8.42 -8.34 -6.01
N SER A 69 -7.17 -8.12 -5.59
CA SER A 69 -6.85 -7.47 -4.31
C SER A 69 -7.43 -6.06 -4.24
N VAL A 70 -7.27 -5.26 -5.30
CA VAL A 70 -7.85 -3.91 -5.39
C VAL A 70 -9.38 -4.00 -5.37
N GLU A 71 -9.98 -4.90 -6.15
CA GLU A 71 -11.43 -5.05 -6.20
C GLU A 71 -12.03 -5.39 -4.85
N ARG A 72 -11.47 -6.37 -4.14
CA ARG A 72 -11.96 -6.78 -2.81
C ARG A 72 -11.77 -5.69 -1.77
N CYS A 73 -10.75 -4.85 -1.92
CA CYS A 73 -10.55 -3.70 -1.04
C CYS A 73 -11.66 -2.65 -1.20
N ILE A 74 -12.05 -2.37 -2.45
CA ILE A 74 -13.13 -1.39 -2.76
C ILE A 74 -14.50 -1.97 -2.43
N GLU A 75 -14.73 -3.26 -2.71
CA GLU A 75 -15.96 -3.95 -2.33
C GLU A 75 -16.16 -3.90 -0.81
N ARG A 76 -15.11 -4.25 -0.04
CA ARG A 76 -15.12 -4.13 1.42
C ARG A 76 -15.42 -2.71 1.90
N TYR A 77 -14.84 -1.68 1.29
CA TYR A 77 -15.12 -0.29 1.62
C TYR A 77 -16.62 0.05 1.50
N HIS A 78 -17.28 -0.46 0.45
CA HIS A 78 -18.70 -0.25 0.22
C HIS A 78 -19.57 -1.10 1.15
N ASP A 79 -19.24 -2.38 1.31
CA ASP A 79 -19.99 -3.32 2.15
C ASP A 79 -19.96 -2.90 3.64
N GLU A 80 -18.83 -2.38 4.11
CA GLU A 80 -18.68 -1.85 5.48
C GLU A 80 -19.28 -0.44 5.66
N GLY A 81 -19.75 0.20 4.59
CA GLY A 81 -20.34 1.54 4.65
C GLY A 81 -19.38 2.60 5.17
N MET A 82 -18.09 2.51 4.79
CA MET A 82 -17.03 3.38 5.27
C MET A 82 -17.35 4.86 5.00
N LYS A 83 -17.12 5.70 6.02
CA LYS A 83 -17.43 7.14 5.98
C LYS A 83 -16.23 8.01 5.60
N GLU A 84 -15.03 7.47 5.71
CA GLU A 84 -13.81 8.19 5.32
C GLU A 84 -13.67 8.24 3.80
N PRO A 85 -12.90 9.20 3.23
CA PRO A 85 -12.68 9.24 1.80
C PRO A 85 -12.02 7.96 1.26
N LEU A 86 -12.49 7.46 0.13
CA LEU A 86 -11.93 6.28 -0.56
C LEU A 86 -10.41 6.39 -0.76
N GLU A 87 -9.89 7.59 -1.07
CA GLU A 87 -8.45 7.84 -1.20
C GLU A 87 -7.68 7.48 0.08
N ARG A 88 -8.22 7.87 1.25
CA ARG A 88 -7.59 7.60 2.54
C ARG A 88 -7.65 6.12 2.89
N TRP A 89 -8.80 5.49 2.65
CA TRP A 89 -8.96 4.06 2.83
C TRP A 89 -7.95 3.26 2.00
N LEU A 90 -7.88 3.54 0.69
CA LEU A 90 -6.96 2.85 -0.21
C LEU A 90 -5.50 3.04 0.21
N ALA A 91 -5.11 4.24 0.65
CA ALA A 91 -3.75 4.51 1.10
C ALA A 91 -3.32 3.63 2.29
N THR A 92 -4.25 3.16 3.11
CA THR A 92 -3.94 2.39 4.32
C THR A 92 -4.18 0.89 4.16
N THR A 93 -5.22 0.48 3.43
CA THR A 93 -5.70 -0.91 3.40
C THR A 93 -5.37 -1.70 2.13
N LEU A 94 -4.87 -1.04 1.08
CA LEU A 94 -4.50 -1.70 -0.18
C LEU A 94 -3.54 -2.88 0.07
N GLY A 95 -3.86 -4.05 -0.47
CA GLY A 95 -2.99 -5.23 -0.37
C GLY A 95 -2.99 -5.95 0.98
N ASP A 96 -3.67 -5.44 2.02
CA ASP A 96 -3.75 -6.14 3.32
C ASP A 96 -4.47 -7.50 3.19
N ASN A 97 -5.36 -7.62 2.21
CA ASN A 97 -6.06 -8.87 1.88
C ASN A 97 -5.19 -9.93 1.18
N LEU A 98 -3.96 -9.60 0.79
CA LEU A 98 -2.96 -10.56 0.30
C LEU A 98 -2.34 -11.35 1.44
N ALA A 99 -2.18 -10.71 2.60
CA ALA A 99 -1.62 -11.30 3.82
C ALA A 99 -2.70 -11.85 4.77
N ALA A 100 -3.99 -11.63 4.45
CA ALA A 100 -5.09 -12.16 5.25
C ALA A 100 -4.97 -13.69 5.31
N ASN A 101 -4.69 -14.21 6.51
CA ASN A 101 -4.59 -15.63 6.75
C ASN A 101 -5.91 -16.28 6.38
N ALA A 102 -5.82 -17.16 5.40
CA ALA A 102 -6.88 -18.04 4.96
C ALA A 102 -7.17 -19.09 6.05
N GLY A 103 -7.62 -18.66 7.23
CA GLY A 103 -8.07 -19.56 8.29
C GLY A 103 -9.24 -20.45 7.87
N ASP A 104 -9.83 -20.20 6.70
CA ASP A 104 -10.81 -21.06 6.04
C ASP A 104 -11.00 -20.74 4.54
N ALA A 105 -10.01 -20.10 3.88
CA ALA A 105 -10.30 -19.32 2.68
C ALA A 105 -10.30 -20.12 1.37
N SER A 106 -11.43 -19.98 0.68
CA SER A 106 -11.61 -20.22 -0.74
C SER A 106 -10.36 -19.91 -1.58
N PRO A 107 -10.00 -20.76 -2.55
CA PRO A 107 -8.89 -20.52 -3.47
C PRO A 107 -9.11 -19.29 -4.37
N PHE A 108 -10.31 -18.71 -4.34
CA PHE A 108 -10.71 -17.52 -5.11
C PHE A 108 -10.58 -16.22 -4.31
N THR A 109 -9.82 -16.22 -3.21
CA THR A 109 -9.41 -15.00 -2.48
C THR A 109 -8.04 -14.51 -2.96
N PRO A 110 -7.70 -13.21 -2.80
CA PRO A 110 -6.37 -12.71 -3.16
C PRO A 110 -5.22 -13.49 -2.49
N SER A 111 -5.32 -13.75 -1.18
CA SER A 111 -4.36 -14.58 -0.42
C SER A 111 -4.27 -16.02 -0.95
N GLY A 112 -5.41 -16.65 -1.26
CA GLY A 112 -5.47 -18.01 -1.83
C GLY A 112 -4.89 -18.11 -3.26
N MET A 113 -5.18 -17.14 -4.11
CA MET A 113 -4.58 -17.04 -5.45
C MET A 113 -3.07 -16.82 -5.36
N LEU A 114 -2.62 -15.93 -4.47
CA LEU A 114 -1.20 -15.72 -4.22
C LEU A 114 -0.52 -17.01 -3.74
N GLY A 115 -1.13 -17.72 -2.78
CA GLY A 115 -0.63 -19.02 -2.31
C GLY A 115 -0.51 -20.05 -3.43
N LYS A 116 -1.46 -20.08 -4.37
CA LYS A 116 -1.39 -20.96 -5.55
C LYS A 116 -0.25 -20.58 -6.50
N VAL A 117 -0.07 -19.29 -6.78
CA VAL A 117 1.03 -18.79 -7.62
C VAL A 117 2.39 -19.13 -7.01
N LEU A 118 2.51 -19.00 -5.69
CA LEU A 118 3.76 -19.20 -4.99
C LEU A 118 4.06 -20.67 -4.67
N ARG A 119 3.10 -21.59 -4.82
CA ARG A 119 3.27 -23.02 -4.51
C ARG A 119 4.43 -23.67 -5.29
N GLU A 120 4.69 -23.17 -6.49
CA GLU A 120 5.76 -23.65 -7.38
C GLU A 120 7.05 -22.83 -7.24
N THR A 121 7.09 -21.90 -6.28
CA THR A 121 8.22 -21.00 -6.02
C THR A 121 8.80 -21.27 -4.63
N SER A 122 10.10 -21.04 -4.44
CA SER A 122 10.73 -21.13 -3.11
C SER A 122 10.51 -19.88 -2.24
N SER A 123 9.51 -19.06 -2.56
CA SER A 123 9.25 -17.77 -1.93
C SER A 123 8.33 -17.89 -0.72
N SER A 124 8.59 -17.09 0.32
CA SER A 124 7.70 -16.99 1.47
C SER A 124 6.42 -16.21 1.12
N HIS A 125 5.25 -16.81 1.37
CA HIS A 125 3.95 -16.17 1.12
C HIS A 125 3.80 -14.85 1.88
N ASP A 126 4.09 -14.83 3.18
CA ASP A 126 3.99 -13.63 4.01
C ASP A 126 4.89 -12.49 3.49
N ALA A 127 6.13 -12.82 3.13
CA ALA A 127 7.08 -11.84 2.62
C ALA A 127 6.64 -11.26 1.28
N VAL A 128 6.16 -12.11 0.36
CA VAL A 128 5.66 -11.68 -0.95
C VAL A 128 4.36 -10.90 -0.81
N ALA A 129 3.45 -11.31 0.07
CA ALA A 129 2.20 -10.60 0.34
C ALA A 129 2.46 -9.19 0.86
N ALA A 130 3.37 -9.05 1.84
CA ALA A 130 3.79 -7.76 2.36
C ALA A 130 4.45 -6.89 1.28
N ALA A 131 5.32 -7.48 0.45
CA ALA A 131 5.99 -6.80 -0.65
C ALA A 131 5.00 -6.27 -1.71
N LEU A 132 4.06 -7.12 -2.14
CA LEU A 132 3.02 -6.76 -3.10
C LEU A 132 2.06 -5.70 -2.53
N GLY A 133 1.71 -5.79 -1.24
CA GLY A 133 0.88 -4.78 -0.59
C GLY A 133 1.58 -3.42 -0.51
N ALA A 134 2.87 -3.39 -0.17
CA ALA A 134 3.67 -2.17 -0.19
C ALA A 134 3.77 -1.58 -1.60
N GLU A 135 3.95 -2.43 -2.60
CA GLU A 135 4.02 -2.05 -4.01
C GLU A 135 2.69 -1.45 -4.51
N LEU A 136 1.55 -2.03 -4.15
CA LEU A 136 0.22 -1.47 -4.45
C LEU A 136 0.04 -0.08 -3.85
N LYS A 137 0.42 0.11 -2.58
CA LYS A 137 0.36 1.43 -1.92
C LYS A 137 1.29 2.44 -2.60
N ARG A 138 2.49 2.02 -3.02
CA ARG A 138 3.45 2.83 -3.78
C ARG A 138 2.87 3.26 -5.13
N ARG A 139 2.34 2.30 -5.90
CA ARG A 139 1.70 2.56 -7.20
C ARG A 139 0.51 3.48 -7.06
N PHE A 140 -0.37 3.25 -6.09
CA PHE A 140 -1.50 4.13 -5.83
C PHE A 140 -1.05 5.58 -5.60
N LYS A 141 -0.07 5.79 -4.70
CA LYS A 141 0.46 7.13 -4.41
C LYS A 141 1.12 7.79 -5.62
N SER A 142 1.90 7.04 -6.40
CA SER A 142 2.58 7.53 -7.60
C SER A 142 1.59 7.89 -8.71
N ARG A 143 0.67 6.96 -9.01
CA ARG A 143 -0.27 7.05 -10.13
C ARG A 143 -1.42 7.99 -9.87
N HIS A 144 -1.86 8.14 -8.62
CA HIS A 144 -2.95 9.06 -8.27
C HIS A 144 -2.66 10.50 -8.74
N ARG A 145 -1.42 10.99 -8.57
CA ARG A 145 -1.03 12.31 -9.10
C ARG A 145 -1.08 12.33 -10.63
N THR A 146 -0.50 11.33 -11.28
CA THR A 146 -0.44 11.25 -12.75
C THR A 146 -1.83 11.17 -13.39
N LEU A 147 -2.75 10.40 -12.81
CA LEU A 147 -4.13 10.28 -13.26
C LEU A 147 -4.90 11.60 -13.08
N ARG A 148 -4.68 12.28 -11.94
CA ARG A 148 -5.25 13.59 -11.65
C ARG A 148 -4.77 14.66 -12.64
N ASP A 149 -3.47 14.75 -12.85
CA ASP A 149 -2.87 15.76 -13.75
C ASP A 149 -3.21 15.48 -15.22
N GLY A 150 -3.39 14.21 -15.57
CA GLY A 150 -3.88 13.78 -16.87
C GLY A 150 -5.40 13.83 -17.05
N HIS A 151 -6.14 14.40 -16.08
CA HIS A 151 -7.60 14.54 -16.17
C HIS A 151 -8.35 13.22 -16.45
N VAL A 152 -7.80 12.09 -15.96
CA VAL A 152 -8.36 10.75 -16.19
C VAL A 152 -9.45 10.45 -15.18
N CYS A 153 -10.59 9.94 -15.69
CA CYS A 153 -11.70 9.52 -14.86
C CYS A 153 -11.48 8.10 -14.35
N VAL A 154 -11.37 7.93 -13.03
CA VAL A 154 -11.13 6.63 -12.40
C VAL A 154 -12.46 5.95 -12.05
N THR A 155 -12.68 4.77 -12.61
CA THR A 155 -13.89 3.96 -12.39
C THR A 155 -13.59 2.67 -11.64
N TRP A 156 -14.64 2.07 -11.06
CA TRP A 156 -14.64 0.71 -10.55
C TRP A 156 -15.92 0.02 -10.99
N ARG A 157 -15.81 -1.11 -11.70
CA ARG A 157 -16.97 -1.83 -12.28
C ARG A 157 -17.87 -0.91 -13.12
N GLY A 158 -17.26 0.01 -13.86
CA GLY A 158 -17.94 1.01 -14.68
C GLY A 158 -18.61 2.17 -13.91
N LYS A 159 -18.52 2.20 -12.58
CA LYS A 159 -19.04 3.30 -11.75
C LYS A 159 -17.94 4.31 -11.44
N HIS A 160 -18.29 5.59 -11.46
CA HIS A 160 -17.36 6.65 -11.05
C HIS A 160 -16.97 6.51 -9.58
N THR A 161 -15.69 6.67 -9.31
CA THR A 161 -15.17 6.75 -7.94
C THR A 161 -14.91 8.20 -7.56
N SER A 162 -14.87 8.49 -6.25
CA SER A 162 -14.50 9.82 -5.74
C SER A 162 -13.02 10.17 -5.95
N LEU A 163 -12.23 9.28 -6.54
CA LEU A 163 -10.85 9.50 -6.96
C LEU A 163 -10.77 10.28 -8.28
N SER A 164 -11.87 10.30 -9.06
CA SER A 164 -11.93 11.00 -10.33
C SER A 164 -11.88 12.52 -10.13
N THR A 165 -11.08 13.21 -10.98
CA THR A 165 -11.18 14.66 -11.10
C THR A 165 -12.15 15.04 -12.22
N ARG A 166 -12.71 16.25 -12.16
CA ARG A 166 -13.92 16.71 -12.90
C ARG A 166 -13.94 16.61 -14.44
N SER A 167 -12.93 16.04 -15.10
CA SER A 167 -12.94 15.82 -16.55
C SER A 167 -13.31 14.38 -16.89
N MET A 168 -14.23 14.21 -17.84
CA MET A 168 -14.92 12.94 -18.13
C MET A 168 -14.56 12.32 -19.49
N ALA A 169 -13.53 12.82 -20.18
CA ALA A 169 -13.26 12.38 -21.56
C ALA A 169 -12.75 10.93 -21.65
N ILE A 170 -11.95 10.48 -20.68
CA ILE A 170 -11.29 9.17 -20.73
C ILE A 170 -11.43 8.46 -19.38
N THR A 171 -11.93 7.23 -19.41
CA THR A 171 -12.14 6.39 -18.23
C THR A 171 -11.08 5.29 -18.12
N LEU A 172 -10.67 5.00 -16.88
CA LEU A 172 -9.75 3.91 -16.56
C LEU A 172 -10.26 3.16 -15.33
N ASP A 173 -10.31 1.84 -15.39
CA ASP A 173 -10.64 1.02 -14.23
C ASP A 173 -9.46 1.00 -13.24
N ILE A 174 -9.76 1.24 -11.96
CA ILE A 174 -8.76 1.36 -10.91
C ILE A 174 -8.00 0.05 -10.65
N SER A 175 -8.63 -1.13 -10.78
CA SER A 175 -7.95 -2.40 -10.52
C SER A 175 -6.84 -2.61 -11.56
N ALA A 176 -7.17 -2.42 -12.83
CA ALA A 176 -6.21 -2.45 -13.95
C ALA A 176 -5.14 -1.36 -13.79
N ALA A 177 -5.54 -0.13 -13.47
CA ALA A 177 -4.62 1.00 -13.32
C ALA A 177 -3.56 0.79 -12.22
N LEU A 178 -3.85 0.02 -11.18
CA LEU A 178 -2.92 -0.25 -10.08
C LEU A 178 -2.15 -1.56 -10.26
N ALA A 179 -2.72 -2.54 -10.95
CA ALA A 179 -2.09 -3.85 -11.15
C ALA A 179 -1.03 -3.86 -12.26
N GLN A 180 -1.14 -3.00 -13.28
CA GLN A 180 -0.14 -2.83 -14.34
C GLN A 180 1.26 -2.54 -13.79
N ASP A 181 2.32 -3.00 -14.45
CA ASP A 181 3.68 -2.51 -14.16
C ASP A 181 3.86 -1.06 -14.61
N GLU A 182 5.05 -0.48 -14.37
CA GLU A 182 5.27 0.95 -14.63
C GLU A 182 5.35 1.28 -16.12
N ASP A 183 5.89 0.38 -16.94
CA ASP A 183 6.03 0.59 -18.38
C ASP A 183 4.66 0.51 -19.07
N ASP A 184 3.84 -0.48 -18.72
CA ASP A 184 2.46 -0.63 -19.20
C ASP A 184 1.58 0.56 -18.78
N PHE A 185 1.77 1.06 -17.55
CA PHE A 185 1.08 2.24 -17.06
C PHE A 185 1.49 3.49 -17.84
N ALA A 186 2.80 3.70 -18.08
CA ALA A 186 3.29 4.82 -18.88
C ALA A 186 2.74 4.78 -20.31
N ALA A 187 2.79 3.61 -20.97
CA ALA A 187 2.23 3.42 -22.31
C ALA A 187 0.72 3.64 -22.35
N THR A 188 -0.01 3.31 -21.28
CA THR A 188 -1.44 3.61 -21.15
C THR A 188 -1.66 5.13 -21.07
N MET A 189 -0.90 5.84 -20.23
CA MET A 189 -1.00 7.29 -20.11
C MET A 189 -0.61 8.03 -21.40
N GLU A 190 0.37 7.55 -22.17
CA GLU A 190 0.73 8.11 -23.47
C GLU A 190 -0.41 7.96 -24.49
N ARG A 191 -1.04 6.77 -24.54
CA ARG A 191 -2.21 6.53 -25.39
C ARG A 191 -3.38 7.45 -25.03
N ILE A 192 -3.63 7.65 -23.74
CA ILE A 192 -4.65 8.57 -23.23
C ILE A 192 -4.37 10.01 -23.69
N ARG A 193 -3.12 10.49 -23.53
CA ARG A 193 -2.72 11.84 -23.96
C ARG A 193 -2.85 12.04 -25.47
N ALA A 194 -2.53 11.03 -26.27
CA ALA A 194 -2.65 11.10 -27.73
C ALA A 194 -4.10 11.23 -28.21
N VAL A 195 -5.07 10.71 -27.44
CA VAL A 195 -6.50 10.85 -27.73
C VAL A 195 -7.00 12.25 -27.38
N ASP A 196 -6.54 12.83 -26.27
CA ASP A 196 -6.95 14.17 -25.81
C ASP A 196 -6.45 15.31 -26.71
N THR A 197 -5.39 15.07 -27.50
CA THR A 197 -4.85 16.05 -28.47
C THR A 197 -5.57 16.09 -29.82
N ARG A 198 -6.60 15.26 -30.04
CA ARG A 198 -7.36 15.19 -31.30
C ARG A 198 -8.73 15.83 -31.15
#